data_AF-K7P209-F1
#
_entry.id   AF-K7P209-F1
#
_cell.length_a   1.000
_cell.length_b   1.000
_cell.length_c   1.000
_cell.angle_alpha   90.00
_cell.angle_beta   90.00
_cell.angle_gamma   90.00
#
_symmetry.space_group_name_H-M   'P 1'
#
loop_
_entity.id
_entity.type
_entity.pdbx_description
1 polymer ?
#
loop_
_entity_poly.entity_id
_entity_poly.type
_entity_poly.pdbx_seq_one_letter_code
_entity_poly.pdbx_strand_id
1 'polypeptide(L)' 'WMEVESQTYNPPSSFLVFQLAFAPLWGIPQNQTEIAKNEKKFSNALDVYEKRLSESKYLAGDEFSIADLSHLP' A
#
# COMPACT_ATOMS: atom_id res chain seq x y z
N TRP A 1 13.16 2.01 2.81
CA TRP A 1 11.93 2.18 2.00
C TRP A 1 11.52 0.91 1.27
N MET A 2 12.45 0.13 0.68
CA MET A 2 12.14 -1.23 0.19
C MET A 2 11.54 -2.16 1.26
N GLU A 3 12.18 -2.28 2.43
CA GLU A 3 11.64 -3.12 3.50
C GLU A 3 10.28 -2.60 4.02
N VAL A 4 10.12 -1.28 4.08
CA VAL A 4 8.87 -0.63 4.50
C VAL A 4 7.75 -0.95 3.50
N GLU A 5 8.06 -0.92 2.21
CA GLU A 5 7.15 -1.36 1.16
C GLU A 5 6.72 -2.81 1.41
N SER A 6 7.67 -3.74 1.50
CA SER A 6 7.40 -5.17 1.63
C SER A 6 6.62 -5.55 2.90
N GLN A 7 6.90 -4.90 4.03
CA GLN A 7 6.32 -5.31 5.32
C GLN A 7 5.08 -4.51 5.70
N THR A 8 4.96 -3.26 5.25
CA THR A 8 3.96 -2.31 5.76
C THR A 8 2.98 -1.86 4.69
N TYR A 9 3.45 -1.64 3.45
CA TYR A 9 2.60 -1.19 2.34
C TYR A 9 1.97 -2.35 1.57
N ASN A 10 2.79 -3.31 1.14
CA ASN A 10 2.37 -4.40 0.24
C ASN A 10 1.29 -5.30 0.86
N PRO A 11 1.38 -5.75 2.13
CA PRO A 11 0.39 -6.69 2.65
C PRO A 11 -1.06 -6.14 2.68
N PRO A 12 -1.33 -4.93 3.21
CA PRO A 12 -2.68 -4.39 3.18
C PRO A 12 -3.10 -3.92 1.78
N SER A 13 -2.20 -3.38 0.94
CA SER A 13 -2.54 -2.95 -0.42
C SER A 13 -2.91 -4.12 -1.33
N SER A 14 -2.09 -5.17 -1.37
CA SER A 14 -2.36 -6.38 -2.16
C SER A 14 -3.65 -7.08 -1.72
N PHE A 15 -3.93 -7.14 -0.41
CA PHE A 15 -5.19 -7.64 0.10
C PHE A 15 -6.38 -6.82 -0.40
N LEU A 16 -6.30 -5.49 -0.35
CA LEU A 16 -7.37 -4.60 -0.82
C LEU A 16 -7.57 -4.72 -2.34
N VAL A 17 -6.49 -4.76 -3.13
CA VAL A 17 -6.58 -5.00 -4.58
C VAL A 17 -7.26 -6.32 -4.87
N PHE A 18 -6.88 -7.40 -4.18
CA PHE A 18 -7.54 -8.70 -4.32
C PHE A 18 -9.03 -8.63 -3.98
N GLN A 19 -9.37 -8.12 -2.80
CA GLN A 19 -10.76 -8.09 -2.34
C GLN A 19 -11.65 -7.15 -3.16
N LEU A 20 -11.16 -5.98 -3.55
CA LEU A 20 -11.97 -4.95 -4.19
C LEU A 20 -12.01 -5.08 -5.72
N ALA A 21 -10.92 -5.52 -6.36
CA ALA A 21 -10.86 -5.63 -7.82
C ALA A 21 -11.08 -7.06 -8.32
N PHE A 22 -10.43 -8.07 -7.71
CA PHE A 22 -10.46 -9.44 -8.23
C PHE A 22 -11.59 -10.31 -7.68
N ALA A 23 -11.89 -10.21 -6.39
CA ALA A 23 -12.94 -11.02 -5.76
C ALA A 23 -14.32 -10.84 -6.43
N PRO A 24 -14.78 -9.61 -6.79
CA PRO A 24 -16.05 -9.42 -7.50
C PRO A 24 -16.04 -10.05 -8.90
N LEU A 25 -14.90 -9.99 -9.61
CA LEU A 25 -14.77 -10.59 -10.95
C LEU A 25 -14.86 -12.12 -10.93
N TRP A 26 -14.47 -12.75 -9.81
CA TRP A 26 -14.53 -14.20 -9.62
C TRP A 26 -15.73 -14.68 -8.79
N GLY A 27 -16.66 -13.76 -8.44
CA GLY A 27 -17.83 -14.10 -7.63
C GLY A 27 -17.48 -14.55 -6.20
N ILE A 28 -16.29 -14.19 -5.71
CA ILE A 28 -15.85 -14.49 -4.35
C ILE A 28 -16.49 -13.46 -3.40
N PRO A 29 -17.20 -13.88 -2.35
CA PRO A 29 -17.77 -12.96 -1.38
C PRO A 29 -16.69 -12.14 -0.67
N GLN A 30 -16.88 -10.82 -0.61
CA GLN A 30 -15.98 -9.91 0.08
C GLN A 30 -16.19 -9.95 1.59
N ASN A 31 -15.10 -9.93 2.36
CA ASN A 31 -15.16 -9.76 3.81
C ASN A 31 -15.00 -8.28 4.18
N GLN A 32 -16.13 -7.60 4.39
CA GLN A 32 -16.17 -6.17 4.70
C GLN A 32 -15.41 -5.80 5.99
N THR A 33 -15.41 -6.70 6.98
CA THR A 33 -14.67 -6.47 8.24
C THR A 33 -13.16 -6.48 8.02
N GLU A 34 -12.65 -7.43 7.24
CA GLU A 34 -11.21 -7.48 6.92
C GLU A 34 -10.81 -6.39 5.93
N ILE A 35 -11.69 -5.97 5.02
CA ILE A 35 -11.47 -4.78 4.16
C ILE A 35 -11.25 -3.55 5.03
N ALA A 36 -12.20 -3.19 5.90
CA ALA A 36 -12.09 -1.99 6.75
C ALA A 36 -10.83 -2.00 7.65
N LYS A 37 -10.46 -3.19 8.15
CA LYS A 37 -9.23 -3.37 8.94
C LYS A 37 -7.96 -3.15 8.12
N ASN A 38 -7.91 -3.62 6.88
CA ASN A 38 -6.76 -3.42 6.00
C ASN A 38 -6.72 -2.00 5.44
N GLU A 39 -7.86 -1.36 5.18
CA GLU A 39 -7.94 0.08 4.85
C GLU A 39 -7.31 0.92 5.96
N LYS A 40 -7.66 0.65 7.23
CA LYS A 40 -7.05 1.35 8.37
C LYS A 40 -5.54 1.13 8.46
N LYS A 41 -5.07 -0.10 8.28
CA LYS A 41 -3.63 -0.41 8.25
C LYS A 41 -2.91 0.32 7.12
N PHE A 42 -3.53 0.33 5.94
CA PHE A 42 -2.99 0.98 4.76
C PHE A 42 -2.93 2.49 4.94
N SER A 43 -3.98 3.10 5.47
CA SER A 43 -4.01 4.53 5.82
C SER A 43 -2.86 4.91 6.76
N ASN A 44 -2.65 4.14 7.83
CA ASN A 44 -1.54 4.40 8.75
C ASN A 44 -0.16 4.30 8.07
N ALA A 45 -0.01 3.38 7.10
CA ALA A 45 1.21 3.30 6.30
C ALA A 45 1.37 4.56 5.44
N LEU A 46 0.29 5.00 4.77
CA LEU A 46 0.28 6.21 3.96
C LEU A 46 0.59 7.47 4.77
N ASP A 47 0.17 7.56 6.03
CA ASP A 47 0.51 8.70 6.90
C ASP A 47 2.03 8.84 7.11
N VAL A 48 2.75 7.71 7.22
CA VAL A 48 4.22 7.70 7.30
C VAL A 48 4.84 8.16 5.98
N TYR A 49 4.24 7.76 4.86
CA TYR A 49 4.69 8.15 3.53
C TYR A 49 4.45 9.63 3.27
N GLU A 50 3.30 10.16 3.67
CA GLU A 50 2.97 11.58 3.56
C GLU A 50 4.00 12.42 4.31
N LYS A 51 4.30 12.05 5.57
CA LYS A 51 5.36 12.71 6.33
C LYS A 51 6.70 12.64 5.60
N ARG A 52 7.10 11.46 5.11
CA ARG A 52 8.36 11.31 4.37
C ARG A 52 8.41 12.18 3.12
N LEU A 53 7.35 12.19 2.33
CA LEU A 53 7.25 12.90 1.07
C LEU A 53 7.10 14.42 1.26
N SER A 54 6.68 14.86 2.45
CA SER A 54 6.76 16.28 2.83
C SER A 54 8.20 16.76 3.07
N GLU A 55 9.11 15.85 3.45
CA GLU A 55 10.51 16.15 3.76
C GLU A 55 11.45 15.91 2.56
N SER A 56 11.04 15.09 1.59
CA SER A 56 11.86 14.74 0.42
C SER A 56 11.00 14.36 -0.77
N LYS A 57 11.48 14.63 -2.00
CA LYS A 57 10.66 14.47 -3.21
C LYS A 57 10.26 13.02 -3.51
N TYR A 58 11.11 12.06 -3.17
CA TYR A 58 10.90 10.62 -3.34
C TYR A 58 11.21 9.89 -2.03
N LEU A 59 10.86 8.60 -1.95
CA LEU A 59 10.98 7.84 -0.71
C LEU A 59 12.45 7.78 -0.25
N ALA A 60 13.38 7.51 -1.17
CA ALA A 60 14.81 7.40 -0.83
C ALA A 60 15.58 8.73 -0.83
N GLY A 61 15.00 9.85 -1.25
CA GLY A 61 15.71 11.13 -1.40
C GLY A 61 15.10 12.00 -2.49
N ASP A 62 15.90 12.89 -3.08
CA ASP A 62 15.39 13.86 -4.06
C ASP A 62 15.37 13.35 -5.51
N GLU A 63 15.86 12.12 -5.72
CA GLU A 63 15.85 11.42 -7.00
C GLU A 63 15.01 10.14 -6.91
N PHE A 64 14.35 9.79 -8.02
CA PHE A 64 13.56 8.58 -8.13
C PHE A 64 14.46 7.34 -8.04
N SER A 65 14.02 6.33 -7.30
CA SER A 65 14.83 5.16 -6.98
C SER A 65 14.04 3.85 -7.07
N ILE A 66 14.73 2.73 -6.85
CA ILE A 66 14.11 1.40 -6.75
C ILE A 66 13.04 1.37 -5.64
N ALA A 67 13.22 2.17 -4.58
CA ALA A 67 12.26 2.25 -3.49
C ALA A 67 10.92 2.85 -3.88
N ASP A 68 10.87 3.64 -4.95
CA ASP A 68 9.64 4.23 -5.50
C ASP A 68 9.07 3.31 -6.59
N LEU A 69 9.96 2.70 -7.38
CA LEU A 69 9.61 1.74 -8.41
C LEU A 69 8.93 0.49 -7.84
N SER A 70 9.30 0.06 -6.63
CA SER A 70 8.71 -1.12 -5.97
C SER A 70 7.21 -1.01 -5.70
N HIS A 71 6.63 0.20 -5.76
CA HIS A 71 5.20 0.43 -5.57
C HIS A 71 4.40 0.39 -6.87
N LEU A 72 5.07 0.24 -8.01
CA LEU A 72 4.43 0.10 -9.31
C LEU A 72 4.07 -1.38 -9.56
N PRO A 73 2.93 -1.66 -10.23
CA PRO A 73 2.52 -3.02 -10.59
C PRO A 73 3.46 -3.72 -11.57
#